data_AF-A0A813ELE3-F1
#
_entry.id   AF-A0A813ELE3-F1
#
_cell.length_a   1.000
_cell.length_b   1.000
_cell.length_c   1.000
_cell.angle_alpha   90.00
_cell.angle_beta   90.00
_cell.angle_gamma   90.00
#
_symmetry.space_group_name_H-M   'P 1'
#
loop_
_entity.id
_entity.type
_entity.pdbx_description
1 polymer ?
#
loop_
_entity_poly.entity_id
_entity_poly.type
_entity_poly.pdbx_seq_one_letter_code
_entity_poly.pdbx_strand_id
1 'polypeptide(L)'
;PFGFTGAFFYRWEKLKAGSTSYLAKMGIDIVAGGRIKKKERLAKTENPYILLLCKLYKFLARRTESKFNKVIYKRLNMSGRNKPPLSLSKLGKFMANK
;
A
#
# COMPACT_ATOMS: atom_id res chain seq x y z
N PRO A 1 -44.82 0.87 -27.12
CA PRO A 1 -46.20 1.35 -26.86
C PRO A 1 -46.55 1.19 -25.38
N PHE A 2 -47.37 2.12 -24.86
CA PHE A 2 -47.72 2.33 -23.45
C PHE A 2 -46.58 2.92 -22.61
N GLY A 3 -46.69 4.07 -21.95
CA GLY A 3 -47.85 4.90 -21.66
C GLY A 3 -47.57 5.60 -20.33
N PHE A 4 -47.38 6.92 -20.39
CA PHE A 4 -47.20 7.82 -19.25
C PHE A 4 -48.39 7.72 -18.26
N THR A 5 -48.12 7.59 -16.96
CA THR A 5 -49.02 8.14 -15.93
C THR A 5 -48.22 8.75 -14.78
N GLY A 6 -48.11 10.08 -14.82
CA GLY A 6 -48.23 11.00 -13.69
C GLY A 6 -47.77 10.56 -12.29
N ALA A 7 -46.47 10.61 -12.02
CA ALA A 7 -45.94 10.78 -10.66
C ALA A 7 -44.67 11.64 -10.60
N PHE A 8 -44.35 12.35 -11.70
CA PHE A 8 -43.07 13.03 -11.89
C PHE A 8 -43.06 14.50 -11.42
N PHE A 9 -44.19 15.04 -10.93
CA PHE A 9 -44.30 16.48 -10.66
C PHE A 9 -44.58 16.88 -9.20
N TYR A 10 -45.07 15.97 -8.34
CA TYR A 10 -45.41 16.30 -6.93
C TYR A 10 -44.53 15.61 -5.88
N ARG A 11 -43.34 15.14 -6.27
CA ARG A 11 -42.33 14.60 -5.32
C ARG A 11 -40.93 15.15 -5.57
N TRP A 12 -40.85 16.38 -6.08
CA TRP A 12 -39.58 17.09 -6.28
C TRP A 12 -39.60 18.54 -5.74
N GLU A 13 -40.55 18.85 -4.85
CA GLU A 13 -40.63 20.16 -4.20
C GLU A 13 -40.98 20.09 -2.71
N LYS A 14 -40.81 18.92 -2.09
CA LYS A 14 -40.89 18.75 -0.64
C LYS A 14 -39.77 17.82 -0.22
N LEU A 15 -38.59 18.40 -0.09
CA LEU A 15 -37.51 18.07 0.86
C LEU A 15 -36.29 18.98 0.57
N LYS A 16 -36.53 20.27 0.27
CA LYS A 16 -35.60 21.37 0.55
C LYS A 16 -35.68 21.76 2.03
N ALA A 17 -35.61 20.78 2.93
CA ALA A 17 -35.38 21.02 4.34
C ALA A 17 -33.94 20.61 4.59
N GLY A 18 -33.08 21.62 4.77
CA GLY A 18 -31.66 21.41 5.02
C GLY A 18 -31.46 20.37 6.09
N SER A 19 -30.80 19.26 5.73
CA SER A 19 -30.13 18.40 6.69
C SER A 19 -28.93 19.18 7.19
N THR A 20 -29.27 20.03 8.15
CA THR A 20 -28.42 20.74 9.05
C THR A 20 -27.09 20.03 9.29
N SER A 21 -26.03 20.78 9.06
CA SER A 21 -24.62 20.55 9.35
C SER A 21 -24.30 20.35 10.84
N TYR A 22 -25.19 19.72 11.61
CA TYR A 22 -25.06 19.50 13.05
C TYR A 22 -24.57 18.07 13.39
N LEU A 23 -24.60 17.11 12.45
CA LEU A 23 -24.02 15.78 12.67
C LEU A 23 -22.52 15.68 12.35
N ALA A 24 -21.95 16.69 11.69
CA ALA A 24 -20.51 16.71 11.33
C ALA A 24 -19.61 17.37 12.40
N LYS A 25 -20.14 17.58 13.62
CA LYS A 25 -19.42 18.20 14.76
C LYS A 25 -19.31 17.29 15.99
N MET A 26 -19.70 16.02 15.93
CA MET A 26 -19.33 15.06 16.96
C MET A 26 -17.96 14.47 16.62
N GLY A 27 -17.01 14.59 17.55
CA GLY A 27 -15.68 13.99 17.41
C GLY A 27 -15.80 12.48 17.26
N ILE A 28 -15.38 11.95 16.12
CA ILE A 28 -15.34 10.52 15.87
C ILE A 28 -14.10 9.98 16.58
N ASP A 29 -14.29 9.24 17.67
CA ASP A 29 -13.20 8.51 18.32
C ASP A 29 -12.83 7.30 17.45
N ILE A 30 -11.64 7.40 16.84
CA ILE A 30 -11.10 6.41 15.93
C ILE A 30 -10.04 5.61 16.69
N VAL A 31 -10.33 4.33 16.95
CA VAL A 31 -9.37 3.41 17.57
C VAL A 31 -8.06 3.45 16.77
N ALA A 32 -6.96 3.78 17.44
CA ALA A 32 -5.61 3.98 16.88
C ALA A 32 -5.40 5.19 15.93
N GLY A 33 -6.24 6.23 16.01
CA GLY A 33 -5.97 7.54 15.40
C GLY A 33 -6.19 7.65 13.89
N GLY A 34 -6.69 6.58 13.25
CA GLY A 34 -7.14 6.44 11.84
C GLY A 34 -6.13 6.72 10.73
N ARG A 35 -5.27 7.74 10.86
CA ARG A 35 -4.23 8.11 9.88
C ARG A 35 -2.96 7.27 10.07
N ILE A 36 -3.08 5.96 9.93
CA ILE A 36 -1.93 5.05 10.02
C ILE A 36 -1.05 5.25 8.77
N LYS A 37 0.14 5.81 8.98
CA LYS A 37 1.12 6.04 7.90
C LYS A 37 1.76 4.71 7.48
N LYS A 38 1.56 4.29 6.23
CA LYS A 38 2.31 3.16 5.65
C LYS A 38 3.76 3.57 5.44
N LYS A 39 4.69 2.86 6.10
CA LYS A 39 6.13 3.14 6.01
C LYS A 39 6.78 2.31 4.89
N GLU A 40 6.44 2.62 3.65
CA GLU A 40 7.10 2.02 2.50
C GLU A 40 8.49 2.64 2.31
N ARG A 41 9.54 1.82 2.32
CA ARG A 41 10.89 2.30 2.06
C ARG A 41 11.19 2.25 0.57
N LEU A 42 11.43 3.42 0.00
CA LEU A 42 12.01 3.59 -1.33
C LEU A 42 13.53 3.55 -1.25
N ALA A 43 14.18 3.21 -2.37
CA ALA A 43 15.62 3.24 -2.49
C ALA A 43 16.11 4.69 -2.33
N LYS A 44 16.95 4.93 -1.31
CA LYS A 44 17.55 6.25 -1.02
C LYS A 44 18.96 6.40 -1.59
N THR A 45 19.47 5.36 -2.23
CA THR A 45 20.87 5.28 -2.68
C THR A 45 21.03 5.93 -4.05
N GLU A 46 22.09 6.71 -4.24
CA GLU A 46 22.41 7.40 -5.51
C GLU A 46 23.10 6.49 -6.55
N ASN A 47 23.60 5.33 -6.13
CA ASN A 47 24.26 4.37 -7.00
C ASN A 47 23.30 3.82 -8.09
N PRO A 48 23.63 4.00 -9.39
CA PRO A 48 22.74 3.62 -10.49
C PRO A 48 22.48 2.11 -10.58
N TYR A 49 23.46 1.26 -10.23
CA TYR A 49 23.33 -0.19 -10.32
C TYR A 49 22.27 -0.74 -9.36
N ILE A 50 22.25 -0.22 -8.13
CA ILE A 50 21.26 -0.62 -7.11
C ILE A 50 19.87 -0.13 -7.50
N LEU A 51 19.76 1.07 -8.10
CA LEU A 51 18.49 1.62 -8.58
C LEU A 51 17.90 0.77 -9.71
N LEU A 52 18.71 0.32 -10.66
CA LEU A 52 18.28 -0.58 -11.73
C LEU A 52 17.77 -1.90 -11.16
N LEU A 53 18.48 -2.48 -10.19
CA LEU A 53 18.09 -3.71 -9.54
C LEU A 53 16.76 -3.55 -8.79
N CYS A 54 16.59 -2.44 -8.06
CA CYS A 54 15.32 -2.15 -7.38
C CYS A 54 14.16 -1.97 -8.37
N LYS A 55 14.38 -1.34 -9.53
CA LYS A 55 13.34 -1.20 -10.59
C LYS A 55 12.92 -2.56 -11.15
N LEU A 56 13.89 -3.43 -11.45
CA LEU A 56 13.64 -4.77 -11.94
C LEU A 56 12.83 -5.60 -10.93
N TYR A 57 13.30 -5.69 -9.68
CA TYR A 57 12.61 -6.50 -8.67
C TYR A 57 11.27 -5.89 -8.22
N LYS A 58 11.07 -4.57 -8.35
CA LYS A 58 9.75 -3.94 -8.16
C LYS A 58 8.76 -4.39 -9.24
N PHE A 59 9.21 -4.51 -10.49
CA PHE A 59 8.38 -5.00 -11.59
C PHE A 59 8.04 -6.48 -11.40
N LEU A 60 9.04 -7.33 -11.15
CA LEU A 60 8.84 -8.76 -10.90
C LEU A 60 7.96 -9.03 -9.68
N ALA A 61 8.15 -8.32 -8.56
CA ALA A 61 7.35 -8.55 -7.34
C ALA A 61 5.86 -8.20 -7.49
N ARG A 62 5.50 -7.37 -8.48
CA ARG A 62 4.10 -7.03 -8.79
C ARG A 62 3.46 -7.98 -9.80
N ARG A 63 4.24 -8.50 -10.75
CA ARG A 63 3.75 -9.34 -11.85
C ARG A 63 3.85 -10.83 -11.56
N THR A 64 4.71 -11.23 -10.62
CA THR A 64 4.95 -12.63 -10.26
C THR A 64 4.55 -12.88 -8.81
N GLU A 65 3.96 -14.04 -8.53
CA GLU A 65 3.47 -14.39 -7.19
C GLU A 65 4.55 -14.99 -6.27
N SER A 66 5.75 -15.24 -6.78
CA SER A 66 6.87 -15.80 -6.00
C SER A 66 7.25 -14.93 -4.80
N LYS A 67 7.23 -15.54 -3.61
CA LYS A 67 7.65 -14.90 -2.34
C LYS A 67 9.11 -14.46 -2.37
N PHE A 68 9.96 -15.16 -3.14
CA PHE A 68 11.38 -14.83 -3.27
C PHE A 68 11.58 -13.40 -3.80
N ASN A 69 10.92 -13.03 -4.90
CA ASN A 69 11.06 -11.70 -5.52
C ASN A 69 10.65 -10.57 -4.57
N LYS A 70 9.58 -10.78 -3.80
CA LYS A 70 9.11 -9.83 -2.77
C LYS A 70 10.15 -9.65 -1.66
N VAL A 71 10.81 -10.73 -1.24
CA VAL A 71 11.87 -10.68 -0.21
C VAL A 71 13.12 -9.96 -0.72
N ILE A 72 13.55 -10.22 -1.96
CA ILE A 72 14.72 -9.55 -2.55
C ILE A 72 14.47 -8.04 -2.65
N TYR A 73 13.32 -7.62 -3.20
CA TYR A 73 12.95 -6.20 -3.27
C TYR A 73 12.99 -5.51 -1.90
N LYS A 74 12.41 -6.15 -0.88
CA LYS A 74 12.43 -5.62 0.50
C LYS A 74 13.86 -5.49 1.03
N ARG A 75 14.73 -6.48 0.78
CA ARG A 75 16.12 -6.50 1.28
C ARG A 75 16.99 -5.44 0.62
N LEU A 76 16.80 -5.18 -0.68
CA LEU A 76 17.55 -4.15 -1.40
C LEU A 76 17.28 -2.74 -0.82
N ASN A 77 16.02 -2.42 -0.47
CA ASN A 77 15.63 -1.11 0.09
C ASN A 77 15.91 -0.93 1.59
N MET A 78 16.58 -1.88 2.25
CA MET A 78 16.95 -1.73 3.67
C MET A 78 18.11 -0.75 3.85
N SER A 79 18.23 -0.19 5.06
CA SER A 79 19.41 0.59 5.48
C SER A 79 20.64 -0.31 5.65
N GLY A 80 21.84 0.25 5.53
CA GLY A 80 23.11 -0.51 5.65
C GLY A 80 23.22 -1.30 6.96
N ARG A 81 22.86 -0.70 8.10
CA ARG A 81 22.81 -1.38 9.41
C ARG A 81 21.93 -2.64 9.43
N ASN A 82 20.90 -2.68 8.59
CA ASN A 82 19.95 -3.80 8.53
C ASN A 82 20.42 -4.90 7.55
N LYS A 83 21.58 -4.72 6.92
CA LYS A 83 22.23 -5.67 6.00
C LYS A 83 23.55 -6.12 6.65
N PRO A 84 23.51 -7.03 7.64
CA PRO A 84 24.74 -7.48 8.31
C PRO A 84 25.65 -8.22 7.32
N PRO A 85 26.98 -8.15 7.49
CA PRO A 85 27.91 -8.90 6.67
C PRO A 85 27.75 -10.41 6.91
N LEU A 86 27.91 -11.20 5.85
CA LEU A 86 27.87 -12.66 5.89
C LEU A 86 29.30 -13.20 5.76
N SER A 87 29.72 -14.03 6.71
CA SER A 87 31.04 -14.67 6.67
C SER A 87 31.03 -15.94 5.80
N LEU A 88 32.19 -16.28 5.23
CA LEU A 88 32.36 -17.48 4.40
C LEU A 88 32.10 -18.77 5.17
N SER A 89 32.54 -18.85 6.43
CA SER A 89 32.27 -20.00 7.31
C SER A 89 30.77 -20.20 7.56
N LYS A 90 29.99 -19.11 7.64
CA LYS A 90 28.53 -19.17 7.78
C LYS A 90 27.88 -19.68 6.49
N LEU A 91 28.35 -19.24 5.33
CA LEU A 91 27.87 -19.71 4.03
C LEU A 91 28.14 -21.20 3.84
N GLY A 92 29.34 -21.68 4.15
CA GLY A 92 29.69 -23.11 4.08
C GLY A 92 28.75 -24.00 4.91
N LYS A 93 28.42 -23.57 6.13
CA LYS A 93 27.48 -24.30 7.01
C LYS A 93 26.06 -24.38 6.44
N PHE A 94 25.57 -23.33 5.78
CA PHE A 94 24.21 -23.32 5.19
C PHE A 94 24.10 -24.12 3.90
N MET A 95 25.21 -24.31 3.18
CA MET A 95 25.24 -25.07 1.93
C MET A 95 25.49 -26.57 2.15
N ALA A 96 26.11 -26.97 3.27
CA ALA A 96 26.47 -28.36 3.55
C ALA A 96 25.28 -29.28 3.88
N ASN A 97 24.13 -28.74 4.30
CA ASN A 97 22.93 -29.51 4.67
C ASN A 97 21.81 -29.33 3.63
N LYS A 98 22.17 -29.24 2.35
CA LYS A 98 21.23 -29.02 1.27
C LYS A 98 21.24 -30.16 0.28
#